data_AF-A0A3B9I541-F1
#
_entry.id   AF-A0A3B9I541-F1
#
_cell.length_a   1.000
_cell.length_b   1.000
_cell.length_c   1.000
_cell.angle_alpha   90.00
_cell.angle_beta   90.00
_cell.angle_gamma   90.00
#
_symmetry.space_group_name_H-M   'P 1'
#
loop_
_entity.id
_entity.type
_entity.pdbx_description
1 polymer ?
#
loop_
_entity_poly.entity_id
_entity_poly.type
_entity_poly.pdbx_seq_one_letter_code
_entity_poly.pdbx_strand_id
1 'polypeptide(L)' 'MMIIIPILIVIGAYYIYKNNDGKLFERNDTSKAEETLKIRYINGEIDDATYLKMMSLIKK' A
#
# COMPACT_ATOMS: atom_id res chain seq x y z
N MET A 1 16.02 -26.48 -25.12
CA MET A 1 16.40 -25.35 -24.23
C MET A 1 15.87 -23.98 -24.67
N MET A 2 15.11 -23.84 -25.77
CA MET A 2 14.46 -22.55 -26.15
C MET A 2 13.02 -22.38 -25.63
N ILE A 3 12.30 -23.48 -25.38
CA ILE A 3 10.87 -23.45 -25.01
C ILE A 3 10.67 -23.38 -23.49
N ILE A 4 11.68 -23.74 -22.69
CA ILE A 4 11.57 -23.76 -21.23
C ILE A 4 11.53 -22.34 -20.65
N ILE A 5 12.28 -21.40 -21.24
CA ILE A 5 12.32 -20.00 -20.81
C ILE A 5 10.95 -19.31 -20.93
N PRO A 6 10.24 -19.34 -22.06
CA PRO A 6 8.91 -18.72 -22.16
C PRO A 6 7.89 -19.40 -21.25
N ILE A 7 7.99 -20.72 -21.05
CA ILE A 7 7.11 -21.45 -20.12
C ILE A 7 7.31 -20.96 -18.67
N LEU A 8 8.55 -20.78 -18.23
CA LEU A 8 8.84 -20.27 -16.88
C LEU A 8 8.35 -18.83 -16.69
N ILE A 9 8.43 -17.98 -17.72
CA ILE A 9 7.91 -16.61 -17.67
C ILE A 9 6.39 -16.61 -17.52
N VAL A 10 5.68 -17.44 -18.28
CA VAL A 10 4.21 -17.54 -18.20
C VAL A 10 3.77 -18.07 -16.84
N ILE A 11 4.44 -19.10 -16.31
CA ILE A 11 4.14 -19.66 -14.99
C ILE A 11 4.44 -18.64 -13.88
N GLY A 12 5.58 -17.94 -13.97
CA GLY A 12 5.94 -16.89 -13.01
C GLY A 12 4.93 -15.74 -13.01
N ALA A 13 4.53 -15.26 -14.19
CA ALA A 13 3.53 -14.21 -14.33
C ALA A 13 2.15 -14.66 -13.85
N TYR A 14 1.75 -15.90 -14.13
CA TYR A 14 0.49 -16.48 -13.65
C TYR A 14 0.46 -16.59 -12.12
N TYR A 15 1.55 -17.03 -11.51
CA TYR A 15 1.66 -17.16 -10.06
C TYR A 15 1.63 -15.79 -9.36
N ILE A 16 2.32 -14.80 -9.95
CA ILE A 16 2.26 -13.40 -9.52
C ILE A 16 0.84 -12.84 -9.63
N TYR A 17 0.15 -13.07 -10.75
CA TYR A 17 -1.21 -12.57 -10.97
C TYR A 17 -2.22 -13.21 -10.01
N LYS A 18 -2.09 -14.53 -9.77
CA LYS A 18 -3.01 -15.30 -8.91
C LYS A 18 -2.81 -15.03 -7.41
N ASN A 19 -1.58 -14.75 -6.97
CA ASN A 19 -1.29 -14.45 -5.57
C ASN A 19 -1.33 -12.94 -5.26
N ASN A 20 -1.68 -12.12 -6.25
CA ASN A 20 -1.86 -10.69 -6.09
C ASN A 20 -3.29 -10.34 -5.71
N ASP A 21 -3.68 -10.66 -4.48
CA ASP A 21 -4.81 -10.02 -3.80
C ASP A 21 -4.49 -8.56 -3.40
N GLY A 22 -3.78 -7.81 -4.26
CA GLY A 22 -3.55 -6.36 -4.11
C GLY A 22 -2.22 -5.93 -3.48
N LYS A 23 -1.28 -6.82 -3.17
CA LYS A 23 -0.06 -6.46 -2.41
C LYS A 23 1.20 -6.14 -3.22
N LEU A 24 1.30 -6.48 -4.50
CA LEU A 24 2.50 -6.13 -5.30
C LEU A 24 2.63 -4.63 -5.61
N PHE A 25 1.59 -3.85 -5.31
CA PHE A 25 1.62 -2.39 -5.32
C PHE A 25 1.20 -1.84 -3.95
N GLU A 26 1.78 -2.33 -2.84
CA GLU A 26 1.87 -1.51 -1.62
C GLU A 26 2.81 -0.31 -1.90
N ARG A 27 2.34 0.59 -2.77
CA ARG A 27 2.88 1.92 -2.91
C ARG A 27 2.36 2.71 -1.72
N ASN A 28 3.33 3.13 -0.91
CA ASN A 28 3.33 4.29 -0.04
C ASN A 28 2.96 3.99 1.41
N ASP A 29 3.98 3.81 2.26
CA ASP A 29 3.88 3.97 3.72
C ASP A 29 3.11 5.25 4.12
N THR A 30 3.18 6.30 3.29
CA THR A 30 2.41 7.53 3.42
C THR A 30 0.89 7.31 3.42
N SER A 31 0.35 6.44 2.55
CA SER A 31 -1.10 6.21 2.49
C SER A 31 -1.60 5.51 3.76
N LYS A 32 -0.80 4.58 4.29
CA LYS A 32 -1.06 3.87 5.54
C LYS A 32 -0.99 4.79 6.76
N ALA A 33 -0.05 5.74 6.77
CA ALA A 33 0.06 6.75 7.81
C ALA A 33 -1.13 7.74 7.78
N GLU A 34 -1.54 8.20 6.59
CA GLU A 34 -2.72 9.06 6.43
C GLU A 34 -4.02 8.36 6.86
N GLU A 35 -4.19 7.09 6.49
CA GLU A 35 -5.35 6.29 6.85
C GLU A 35 -5.43 6.06 8.37
N THR A 36 -4.29 5.72 8.99
CA THR A 36 -4.19 5.58 10.45
C THR A 36 -4.52 6.89 11.16
N LEU A 37 -4.00 8.01 10.67
CA LEU A 37 -4.27 9.33 11.25
C LEU A 37 -5.75 9.70 11.15
N LYS A 38 -6.39 9.39 10.01
CA LYS A 38 -7.81 9.63 9.77
C LYS A 38 -8.69 8.80 10.71
N ILE A 39 -8.35 7.53 10.93
CA ILE A 39 -9.11 6.66 11.84
C ILE A 39 -9.09 7.23 13.27
N ARG A 40 -7.90 7.64 13.76
CA ARG A 40 -7.77 8.22 15.11
C ARG A 40 -8.59 9.50 15.29
N TYR A 41 -8.64 10.34 14.25
CA TYR A 41 -9.45 11.56 14.27
C TYR A 41 -10.96 11.25 14.34
N ILE A 42 -11.44 10.32 13.51
CA ILE A 42 -12.87 9.91 13.51
C ILE A 42 -13.26 9.28 14.85
N ASN A 43 -12.35 8.52 15.46
CA ASN A 43 -12.55 7.94 16.79
C ASN A 43 -12.51 8.97 17.93
N GLY A 44 -12.14 10.24 17.65
CA GLY A 44 -11.99 11.29 18.66
C GLY A 44 -10.74 11.13 19.54
N GLU A 45 -9.77 10.33 19.12
CA GLU A 45 -8.51 10.13 19.86
C GLU A 45 -7.57 11.35 19.74
N ILE A 46 -7.78 12.19 18.72
CA ILE A 46 -7.01 13.40 18.45
C ILE A 46 -7.92 14.55 18.03
N ASP A 47 -7.53 15.79 18.35
CA ASP A 47 -8.26 17.01 18.00
C ASP A 47 -7.90 17.53 16.59
N ASP A 48 -8.67 18.52 16.11
CA ASP A 48 -8.49 19.13 14.79
C ASP A 48 -7.07 19.69 14.60
N ALA A 49 -6.54 20.33 15.64
CA ALA A 49 -5.21 20.95 15.60
C ALA A 49 -4.10 19.89 15.45
N THR A 50 -4.20 18.78 16.18
CA THR A 50 -3.26 17.67 16.10
C THR A 50 -3.36 16.96 14.76
N TYR A 51 -4.57 16.74 14.25
CA TYR A 51 -4.80 16.13 12.95
C TYR A 51 -4.14 16.95 11.82
N LEU A 52 -4.38 18.27 11.78
CA LEU A 52 -3.80 19.15 10.76
C LEU A 52 -2.27 19.18 10.81
N LYS A 53 -1.70 19.25 12.02
CA LYS A 53 -0.25 19.23 12.21
C LYS A 53 0.37 17.92 11.71
N MET A 54 -0.19 16.77 12.10
CA MET A 54 0.32 15.46 11.69
C MET A 54 0.15 15.24 10.18
N MET A 55 -0.98 15.64 9.60
CA MET A 55 -1.22 15.55 8.15
C MET A 55 -0.19 16.37 7.36
N SER A 56 0.17 17.56 7.85
CA SER A 56 1.21 18.39 7.21
C SER A 56 2.61 17.79 7.26
N LEU A 57 2.90 16.94 8.25
CA LEU A 57 4.19 16.26 8.39
C LEU A 57 4.26 15.02 7.49
N ILE A 58 3.14 14.32 7.29
CA ILE A 58 3.07 13.11 6.45
C ILE A 58 3.17 13.46 4.95
N LYS A 59 2.66 14.62 4.55
CA LYS A 59 2.68 15.08 3.14
C LYS A 59 3.97 15.81 2.72
N LYS A 60 4.91 16.01 3.64
CA LYS A 60 6.17 16.72 3.40
C LYS A 60 7.28 15.75 3.03
#